data_AF-A0A7G1KIR8-F1
#
_entry.id   AF-A0A7G1KIR8-F1
#
_cell.length_a   1.000
_cell.length_b   1.000
_cell.length_c   1.000
_cell.angle_alpha   90.00
_cell.angle_beta   90.00
_cell.angle_gamma   90.00
#
_symmetry.space_group_name_H-M   'P 1'
#
loop_
_entity.id
_entity.type
_entity.pdbx_description
1 polymer ?
#
loop_
_entity_poly.entity_id
_entity_poly.type
_entity_poly.pdbx_seq_one_letter_code
_entity_poly.pdbx_strand_id
1 'polypeptide(L)'
;MDRTSVVTAEKDAAATTSDAVNDDAPQDVDAADSSPAGASAAEADRTHGGSWRRWLPRPLTAVLIVLLVVAVVCAVVLGWKLDNRNDRADAGLAALTAAQNYAVALTSIDSSHLDPDFATVLNGATGEFKDMYSKSADQLKPMLLQAKSVSKGHVVAASIQSASESEAVIMLFVDAEITNITNPQPRIDRNRILMTMQKVDNHWLASKVELP
;
A
#
# COMPACT_ATOMS: atom_id res chain seq x y z
N MET A 1 7.77 38.84 -30.35
CA MET A 1 6.80 39.25 -29.32
C MET A 1 7.21 38.56 -28.02
N ASP A 2 7.99 39.21 -27.13
CA ASP A 2 7.53 39.98 -25.93
C ASP A 2 6.65 39.12 -25.00
N ARG A 3 6.81 38.98 -23.66
CA ARG A 3 7.55 39.64 -22.55
C ARG A 3 7.41 38.69 -21.32
N THR A 4 8.45 38.45 -20.50
CA THR A 4 8.68 39.02 -19.13
C THR A 4 7.69 38.52 -18.05
N SER A 5 8.09 37.61 -17.14
CA SER A 5 8.56 37.83 -15.73
C SER A 5 7.40 38.03 -14.70
N VAL A 6 7.25 37.21 -13.65
CA VAL A 6 7.87 37.25 -12.30
C VAL A 6 6.84 37.63 -11.20
N VAL A 7 6.66 36.72 -10.23
CA VAL A 7 6.57 36.89 -8.75
C VAL A 7 5.54 37.89 -8.18
N THR A 8 4.65 37.43 -7.28
CA THR A 8 4.70 37.60 -5.80
C THR A 8 3.32 37.38 -5.16
N ALA A 9 3.40 36.89 -3.92
CA ALA A 9 2.39 36.57 -2.91
C ALA A 9 1.45 37.71 -2.48
N GLU A 10 0.69 37.40 -1.41
CA GLU A 10 -0.07 38.29 -0.51
C GLU A 10 -1.59 38.34 -0.84
N LYS A 11 -2.60 38.23 0.04
CA LYS A 11 -2.81 38.00 1.49
C LYS A 11 -4.29 38.35 1.75
N ASP A 12 -4.78 37.96 2.93
CA ASP A 12 -6.00 38.44 3.62
C ASP A 12 -7.35 38.02 2.98
N ALA A 13 -8.17 37.26 3.68
CA ALA A 13 -8.95 37.57 4.88
C ALA A 13 -10.35 38.11 4.54
N ALA A 14 -11.33 37.34 5.03
CA ALA A 14 -12.53 37.83 5.68
C ALA A 14 -13.62 38.56 4.83
N ALA A 15 -14.78 37.89 4.83
CA ALA A 15 -16.05 38.42 5.32
C ALA A 15 -17.08 38.95 4.29
N THR A 16 -18.32 38.44 4.46
CA THR A 16 -19.60 39.18 4.44
C THR A 16 -20.10 39.57 3.04
N THR A 17 -21.37 39.51 2.60
CA THR A 17 -22.70 39.02 3.03
C THR A 17 -23.67 39.46 1.91
N SER A 18 -24.83 38.81 1.81
CA SER A 18 -26.10 39.27 1.20
C SER A 18 -26.18 39.47 -0.32
N ASP A 19 -27.13 38.74 -0.93
CA ASP A 19 -28.48 39.25 -1.25
C ASP A 19 -29.37 38.02 -1.57
N ALA A 20 -30.47 37.74 -0.87
CA ALA A 20 -31.75 38.45 -0.69
C ALA A 20 -32.84 37.96 -1.67
N VAL A 21 -34.09 38.02 -1.17
CA VAL A 21 -35.44 37.70 -1.73
C VAL A 21 -36.08 36.56 -0.88
N ASN A 22 -36.77 36.85 0.25
CA ASN A 22 -38.11 37.48 0.44
C ASN A 22 -39.15 36.93 -0.54
N ASP A 23 -40.41 36.67 -0.26
CA ASP A 23 -41.40 36.77 0.82
C ASP A 23 -42.45 35.70 0.39
N ASP A 24 -43.27 35.07 1.20
CA ASP A 24 -44.35 35.72 1.94
C ASP A 24 -44.98 34.69 2.88
N ALA A 25 -45.27 35.12 4.09
CA ALA A 25 -46.14 34.46 5.06
C ALA A 25 -47.59 34.99 4.80
N PRO A 26 -48.58 35.13 5.71
CA PRO A 26 -48.52 35.08 7.17
C PRO A 26 -49.67 34.34 7.92
N GLN A 27 -49.36 34.05 9.19
CA GLN A 27 -50.17 34.22 10.42
C GLN A 27 -51.45 33.38 10.60
N ASP A 28 -51.75 32.83 11.79
CA ASP A 28 -51.88 33.54 13.07
C ASP A 28 -51.46 32.73 14.32
N VAL A 29 -50.86 33.49 15.24
CA VAL A 29 -50.73 33.29 16.70
C VAL A 29 -52.01 33.88 17.36
N ASP A 30 -52.41 33.75 18.61
CA ASP A 30 -51.76 33.49 19.89
C ASP A 30 -52.87 33.40 20.97
N ALA A 31 -52.42 33.21 22.21
CA ALA A 31 -52.99 33.73 23.46
C ALA A 31 -53.73 32.79 24.43
N ALA A 32 -53.20 32.86 25.65
CA ALA A 32 -53.51 32.18 26.90
C ALA A 32 -54.92 32.47 27.46
N ASP A 33 -55.37 31.67 28.45
CA ASP A 33 -55.36 32.06 29.87
C ASP A 33 -56.17 31.10 30.78
N SER A 34 -55.59 30.85 31.97
CA SER A 34 -56.15 30.59 33.31
C SER A 34 -57.31 29.62 33.63
N SER A 35 -57.04 28.89 34.73
CA SER A 35 -57.88 28.05 35.58
C SER A 35 -59.11 28.77 36.19
N PRO A 36 -60.11 28.01 36.67
CA PRO A 36 -60.35 28.09 38.12
C PRO A 36 -60.61 26.76 38.82
N ALA A 37 -60.54 26.86 40.14
CA ALA A 37 -60.63 25.84 41.17
C ALA A 37 -62.02 25.17 41.30
N GLY A 38 -62.00 23.93 41.78
CA GLY A 38 -63.14 23.24 42.37
C GLY A 38 -62.64 22.22 43.40
N ALA A 39 -62.89 22.50 44.68
CA ALA A 39 -62.47 21.71 45.83
C ALA A 39 -63.52 20.67 46.25
N SER A 40 -63.06 19.64 46.98
CA SER A 40 -63.84 18.69 47.82
C SER A 40 -64.55 17.57 47.05
N ALA A 41 -64.56 16.28 47.44
CA ALA A 41 -64.33 15.63 48.73
C ALA A 41 -64.01 14.12 48.54
N ALA A 42 -63.48 13.52 49.61
CA ALA A 42 -63.60 12.12 50.04
C ALA A 42 -62.49 11.09 49.71
N GLU A 43 -61.86 10.65 50.81
CA GLU A 43 -61.19 9.38 51.12
C GLU A 43 -61.50 8.18 50.22
N ALA A 44 -60.69 7.13 50.10
CA ALA A 44 -59.37 6.77 50.58
C ALA A 44 -59.04 5.44 49.88
N ASP A 45 -57.81 5.22 49.45
CA ASP A 45 -57.21 3.91 49.68
C ASP A 45 -55.68 4.02 49.70
N ARG A 46 -55.08 3.57 50.81
CA ARG A 46 -53.63 3.47 50.95
C ARG A 46 -53.26 2.01 50.77
N THR A 47 -52.63 1.64 49.65
CA THR A 47 -51.79 0.44 49.65
C THR A 47 -50.51 0.63 48.82
N HIS A 48 -49.40 0.67 49.56
CA HIS A 48 -48.13 -0.02 49.31
C HIS A 48 -47.32 0.27 48.03
N GLY A 49 -46.06 0.65 48.28
CA GLY A 49 -45.03 0.83 47.25
C GLY A 49 -44.75 -0.42 46.43
N GLY A 50 -44.32 -0.19 45.19
CA GLY A 50 -44.03 -1.26 44.24
C GLY A 50 -43.03 -0.80 43.18
N SER A 51 -41.76 -0.80 43.55
CA SER A 51 -40.56 -1.01 42.72
C SER A 51 -40.60 -0.58 41.25
N TRP A 52 -39.78 0.44 40.97
CA TRP A 52 -39.15 0.74 39.69
C TRP A 52 -38.32 -0.44 39.17
N ARG A 53 -38.96 -1.46 38.58
CA ARG A 53 -38.25 -2.59 37.97
C ARG A 53 -38.60 -2.66 36.49
N ARG A 54 -37.81 -1.94 35.68
CA ARG A 54 -37.74 -2.11 34.22
C ARG A 54 -37.57 -3.60 33.90
N TRP A 55 -38.66 -4.24 33.48
CA TRP A 55 -38.62 -5.56 32.86
C TRP A 55 -38.37 -5.35 31.36
N LEU A 56 -37.09 -5.26 30.96
CA LEU A 56 -36.76 -5.66 29.60
C LEU A 56 -36.95 -7.18 29.53
N PRO A 57 -37.66 -7.72 28.52
CA PRO A 57 -37.84 -9.15 28.39
C PRO A 57 -36.47 -9.80 28.19
N ARG A 58 -36.11 -10.70 29.11
CA ARG A 58 -34.87 -11.51 29.13
C ARG A 58 -34.42 -12.12 27.78
N PRO A 59 -35.30 -12.49 26.82
CA PRO A 59 -34.82 -12.93 25.50
C PRO A 59 -34.17 -11.82 24.68
N LEU A 60 -34.61 -10.56 24.81
CA LEU A 60 -34.09 -9.43 24.01
C LEU A 60 -32.65 -9.09 24.42
N THR A 61 -32.34 -9.13 25.71
CA THR A 61 -30.98 -8.92 26.21
C THR A 61 -30.05 -10.06 25.82
N ALA A 62 -30.52 -11.31 25.82
CA ALA A 62 -29.73 -12.45 25.34
C ALA A 62 -29.40 -12.33 23.84
N VAL A 63 -30.38 -11.96 23.01
CA VAL A 63 -30.17 -11.71 21.58
C VAL A 63 -29.18 -10.56 21.36
N LEU A 64 -29.30 -9.47 22.12
CA LEU A 64 -28.39 -8.33 22.02
C LEU A 64 -26.94 -8.71 22.38
N ILE A 65 -26.74 -9.51 23.44
CA ILE A 65 -25.41 -10.00 23.84
C ILE A 65 -24.82 -10.90 22.75
N VAL A 66 -25.62 -11.82 22.19
CA VAL A 66 -25.16 -12.68 21.09
C VAL A 66 -24.76 -11.83 19.88
N LEU A 67 -25.56 -10.82 19.54
CA LEU A 67 -25.26 -9.90 18.42
C LEU A 67 -23.98 -9.11 18.68
N LEU A 68 -23.77 -8.62 19.91
CA LEU A 68 -22.51 -7.96 20.31
C LEU A 68 -21.31 -8.90 20.16
N VAL A 69 -21.41 -10.14 20.64
CA VAL A 69 -20.33 -11.12 20.52
C VAL A 69 -20.01 -11.41 19.04
N VAL A 70 -21.03 -11.60 18.20
CA VAL A 70 -20.85 -11.79 16.76
C VAL A 70 -20.18 -10.56 16.13
N ALA A 71 -20.60 -9.34 16.49
CA ALA A 71 -20.00 -8.11 15.98
C ALA A 71 -18.52 -7.98 16.36
N VAL A 72 -18.15 -8.32 17.61
CA VAL A 72 -16.75 -8.30 18.07
C VAL A 72 -15.93 -9.36 17.32
N VAL A 73 -16.44 -10.58 17.17
CA VAL A 73 -15.75 -11.63 16.41
C VAL A 73 -15.53 -11.20 14.96
N CYS A 74 -16.56 -10.65 14.31
CA CYS A 74 -16.44 -10.10 12.95
C CYS A 74 -15.40 -8.98 12.88
N ALA A 75 -15.39 -8.05 13.83
CA ALA A 75 -14.42 -6.95 13.87
C ALA A 75 -12.98 -7.46 14.01
N VAL A 76 -12.74 -8.45 14.88
CA VAL A 76 -11.41 -9.05 15.06
C VAL A 76 -10.96 -9.79 13.79
N VAL A 77 -11.83 -10.61 13.19
CA VAL A 77 -11.50 -11.37 11.97
C VAL A 77 -11.25 -10.43 10.78
N LEU A 78 -12.10 -9.41 10.60
CA LEU A 78 -11.94 -8.44 9.53
C LEU A 78 -10.70 -7.55 9.75
N GLY A 79 -10.44 -7.15 10.99
CA GLY A 79 -9.24 -6.40 11.36
C GLY A 79 -7.97 -7.17 11.03
N TRP A 80 -7.87 -8.43 11.45
CA TRP A 80 -6.70 -9.26 11.17
C TRP A 80 -6.52 -9.55 9.68
N LYS A 81 -7.62 -9.79 8.95
CA LYS A 81 -7.58 -9.97 7.50
C LYS A 81 -7.14 -8.70 6.76
N LEU A 82 -7.47 -7.52 7.26
CA LEU A 82 -7.05 -6.26 6.67
C LEU A 82 -5.56 -5.99 6.93
N ASP A 83 -5.11 -6.23 8.16
CA ASP A 83 -3.71 -6.08 8.56
C ASP A 83 -2.77 -6.97 7.71
N ASN A 84 -3.10 -8.26 7.61
CA ASN A 84 -2.32 -9.19 6.79
C ASN A 84 -2.32 -8.81 5.29
N ARG A 85 -3.37 -8.13 4.80
CA ARG A 85 -3.41 -7.65 3.40
C ARG A 85 -2.48 -6.46 3.20
N ASN A 86 -2.39 -5.55 4.16
CA ASN A 86 -1.46 -4.44 4.13
C ASN A 86 -0.01 -4.95 4.17
N ASP A 87 0.30 -5.87 5.08
CA ASP A 87 1.66 -6.44 5.20
C ASP A 87 2.13 -7.09 3.90
N ARG A 88 1.24 -7.84 3.22
CA ARG A 88 1.57 -8.46 1.92
C ARG A 88 1.74 -7.44 0.81
N ALA A 89 0.94 -6.38 0.80
CA ALA A 89 1.05 -5.31 -0.19
C ALA A 89 2.37 -4.56 -0.02
N ASP A 90 2.72 -4.21 1.21
CA ASP A 90 3.97 -3.51 1.55
C ASP A 90 5.19 -4.40 1.28
N ALA A 91 5.13 -5.68 1.66
CA ALA A 91 6.15 -6.67 1.32
C ALA A 91 6.34 -6.82 -0.19
N GLY A 92 5.25 -6.86 -0.96
CA GLY A 92 5.28 -6.92 -2.42
C GLY A 92 5.92 -5.69 -3.05
N LEU A 93 5.61 -4.49 -2.57
CA LEU A 93 6.25 -3.25 -3.04
C LEU A 93 7.73 -3.20 -2.69
N ALA A 94 8.11 -3.60 -1.48
CA ALA A 94 9.51 -3.69 -1.07
C ALA A 94 10.29 -4.70 -1.94
N ALA A 95 9.70 -5.85 -2.22
CA ALA A 95 10.28 -6.85 -3.11
C ALA A 95 10.39 -6.35 -4.55
N LEU A 96 9.39 -5.63 -5.06
CA LEU A 96 9.41 -5.01 -6.39
C LEU A 96 10.58 -4.02 -6.52
N THR A 97 10.75 -3.11 -5.56
CA THR A 97 11.86 -2.15 -5.56
C THR A 97 13.21 -2.87 -5.49
N ALA A 98 13.34 -3.87 -4.62
CA ALA A 98 14.56 -4.66 -4.53
C ALA A 98 14.87 -5.40 -5.84
N ALA A 99 13.85 -6.01 -6.48
CA ALA A 99 14.00 -6.70 -7.75
C ALA A 99 14.41 -5.76 -8.89
N GLN A 100 13.86 -4.55 -8.94
CA GLN A 100 14.26 -3.54 -9.95
C GLN A 100 15.72 -3.16 -9.80
N ASN A 101 16.17 -2.84 -8.58
CA ASN A 101 17.56 -2.50 -8.30
C ASN A 101 18.50 -3.67 -8.62
N TYR A 102 18.09 -4.87 -8.23
CA TYR A 102 18.86 -6.08 -8.49
C TYR A 102 18.93 -6.44 -9.97
N ALA A 103 17.85 -6.24 -10.73
CA ALA A 103 17.84 -6.46 -12.16
C ALA A 103 18.80 -5.51 -12.89
N VAL A 104 18.90 -4.25 -12.47
CA VAL A 104 19.91 -3.30 -12.98
C VAL A 104 21.31 -3.83 -12.69
N ALA A 105 21.61 -4.24 -11.46
CA ALA A 105 22.92 -4.79 -11.11
C ALA A 105 23.26 -6.06 -11.90
N LEU A 106 22.28 -6.96 -12.07
CA LEU A 106 22.44 -8.22 -12.81
C LEU A 106 22.72 -7.99 -14.30
N THR A 107 22.17 -6.93 -14.89
CA THR A 107 22.28 -6.61 -16.32
C THR A 107 23.30 -5.53 -16.63
N SER A 108 23.96 -4.97 -15.61
CA SER A 108 25.02 -3.98 -15.73
C SER A 108 26.34 -4.58 -15.29
N ILE A 109 27.19 -4.95 -16.25
CA ILE A 109 28.51 -5.53 -15.98
C ILE A 109 29.54 -4.82 -16.84
N ASP A 110 30.63 -4.40 -16.22
CA ASP A 110 31.76 -3.77 -16.87
C ASP A 110 33.00 -4.70 -16.82
N SER A 111 33.57 -5.00 -17.98
CA SER A 111 34.81 -5.77 -18.10
C SER A 111 36.00 -5.21 -17.32
N SER A 112 36.01 -3.92 -16.98
CA SER A 112 37.04 -3.27 -16.16
C SER A 112 36.82 -3.44 -14.65
N HIS A 113 35.62 -3.82 -14.22
CA HIS A 113 35.21 -3.95 -12.82
C HIS A 113 34.50 -5.28 -12.53
N LEU A 114 34.93 -6.38 -13.18
CA LEU A 114 34.25 -7.67 -13.10
C LEU A 114 34.11 -8.23 -11.68
N ASP A 115 35.17 -8.19 -10.87
CA ASP A 115 35.10 -8.76 -9.51
C ASP A 115 34.05 -8.08 -8.61
N PRO A 116 34.04 -6.75 -8.46
CA PRO A 116 33.02 -6.07 -7.66
C PRO A 116 31.61 -6.20 -8.25
N ASP A 117 31.46 -6.19 -9.58
CA ASP A 117 30.15 -6.35 -10.23
C ASP A 117 29.55 -7.73 -9.93
N PHE A 118 30.33 -8.80 -10.14
CA PHE A 118 29.90 -10.17 -9.82
C PHE A 118 29.65 -10.37 -8.33
N ALA A 119 30.45 -9.76 -7.45
CA ALA A 119 30.22 -9.80 -6.01
C ALA A 119 28.90 -9.12 -5.64
N THR A 120 28.57 -8.00 -6.27
CA THR A 120 27.29 -7.30 -6.07
C THR A 120 26.11 -8.19 -6.44
N VAL A 121 26.19 -8.88 -7.58
CA VAL A 121 25.15 -9.83 -8.01
C VAL A 121 25.05 -11.00 -7.01
N LEU A 122 26.16 -11.60 -6.60
CA LEU A 122 26.16 -12.71 -5.64
C LEU A 122 25.64 -12.32 -4.25
N ASN A 123 25.84 -11.08 -3.83
CA ASN A 123 25.33 -10.55 -2.56
C ASN A 123 23.81 -10.30 -2.61
N GLY A 124 23.26 -9.98 -3.78
CA GLY A 124 21.82 -9.87 -3.99
C GLY A 124 21.10 -11.19 -4.31
N ALA A 125 21.83 -12.31 -4.33
CA ALA A 125 21.33 -13.64 -4.66
C ALA A 125 21.24 -14.56 -3.44
N THR A 126 20.30 -15.52 -3.51
CA THR A 126 20.17 -16.64 -2.56
C THR A 126 19.76 -17.92 -3.31
N GLY A 127 19.73 -19.05 -2.60
CA GLY A 127 19.24 -20.33 -3.11
C GLY A 127 19.91 -20.80 -4.41
N GLU A 128 19.11 -21.45 -5.27
CA GLU A 128 19.58 -22.06 -6.52
C GLU A 128 20.22 -21.04 -7.47
N PHE A 129 19.67 -19.83 -7.56
CA PHE A 129 20.22 -18.80 -8.44
C PHE A 129 21.65 -18.41 -8.04
N LYS A 130 21.92 -18.26 -6.74
CA LYS A 130 23.26 -17.93 -6.24
C LYS A 130 24.28 -18.99 -6.61
N ASP A 131 23.94 -20.26 -6.40
CA ASP A 131 24.82 -21.39 -6.68
C ASP A 131 25.12 -21.50 -8.18
N MET A 132 24.09 -21.38 -9.01
CA MET A 132 24.22 -21.40 -10.46
C MET A 132 25.07 -20.22 -10.96
N TYR A 133 24.79 -19.01 -10.52
CA TYR A 133 25.53 -17.82 -10.94
C TYR A 133 27.00 -17.89 -10.49
N SER A 134 27.28 -18.34 -9.27
CA SER A 134 28.64 -18.52 -8.77
C SER A 134 29.44 -19.49 -9.63
N LYS A 135 28.83 -20.59 -10.05
CA LYS A 135 29.49 -21.59 -10.90
C LYS A 135 29.75 -21.07 -12.32
N SER A 136 28.83 -20.29 -12.87
CA SER A 136 28.96 -19.70 -14.20
C SER A 136 29.93 -18.52 -14.24
N ALA A 137 30.10 -17.80 -13.12
CA ALA A 137 30.96 -16.62 -13.03
C ALA A 137 32.40 -16.90 -13.46
N ASP A 138 32.98 -18.00 -13.01
CA ASP A 138 34.37 -18.38 -13.32
C ASP A 138 34.61 -18.58 -14.82
N GLN A 139 33.59 -19.02 -15.56
CA GLN A 139 33.64 -19.22 -17.00
C GLN A 139 33.35 -17.94 -17.79
N LEU A 140 32.48 -17.08 -17.27
CA LEU A 140 32.02 -15.87 -17.95
C LEU A 140 33.03 -14.72 -17.85
N LYS A 141 33.69 -14.53 -16.69
CA LYS A 141 34.68 -13.47 -16.48
C LYS A 141 35.75 -13.36 -17.58
N PRO A 142 36.47 -14.44 -17.97
CA PRO A 142 37.50 -14.33 -18.99
C PRO A 142 36.92 -13.96 -20.37
N MET A 143 35.72 -14.43 -20.71
CA MET A 143 35.05 -14.10 -21.97
C MET A 143 34.68 -12.61 -22.03
N LEU A 144 34.12 -12.07 -20.95
CA LEU A 144 33.76 -10.66 -20.84
C LEU A 144 34.99 -9.75 -20.90
N LEU A 145 36.08 -10.14 -20.24
CA LEU A 145 37.35 -9.41 -20.27
C LEU A 145 37.96 -9.38 -21.69
N GLN A 146 37.97 -10.53 -22.38
CA GLN A 146 38.49 -10.63 -23.74
C GLN A 146 37.68 -9.79 -24.74
N ALA A 147 36.36 -9.75 -24.59
CA ALA A 147 35.47 -8.95 -25.43
C ALA A 147 35.51 -7.44 -25.11
N LYS A 148 36.14 -7.04 -23.99
CA LYS A 148 35.98 -5.72 -23.34
C LYS A 148 34.51 -5.30 -23.31
N SER A 149 33.66 -6.22 -22.88
CA SER A 149 32.22 -6.01 -22.88
C SER A 149 31.82 -5.06 -21.76
N VAL A 150 30.99 -4.09 -22.08
CA VAL A 150 30.31 -3.23 -21.11
C VAL A 150 28.82 -3.30 -21.39
N SER A 151 28.05 -3.65 -20.37
CA SER A 151 26.59 -3.69 -20.39
C SER A 151 26.05 -2.69 -19.37
N LYS A 152 25.00 -1.96 -19.74
CA LYS A 152 24.25 -1.09 -18.82
C LYS A 152 22.77 -1.40 -18.92
N GLY A 153 22.19 -1.87 -17.83
CA GLY A 153 20.79 -2.23 -17.74
C GLY A 153 19.92 -1.09 -17.22
N HIS A 154 18.73 -0.95 -17.77
CA HIS A 154 17.67 -0.12 -17.21
C HIS A 154 16.33 -0.86 -17.24
N VAL A 155 15.60 -0.77 -16.13
CA VAL A 155 14.25 -1.34 -16.04
C VAL A 155 13.28 -0.42 -16.78
N VAL A 156 12.64 -0.96 -17.81
CA VAL A 156 11.62 -0.27 -18.61
C VAL A 156 10.26 -0.36 -17.91
N ALA A 157 9.93 -1.53 -17.39
CA ALA A 157 8.69 -1.78 -16.66
C ALA A 157 8.88 -2.96 -15.70
N ALA A 158 8.10 -2.98 -14.63
CA ALA A 158 8.05 -4.12 -13.73
C ALA A 158 6.65 -4.28 -13.13
N SER A 159 6.28 -5.52 -12.82
CA SER A 159 5.01 -5.85 -12.18
C SER A 159 5.14 -6.99 -11.18
N ILE A 160 4.31 -6.97 -10.14
CA ILE A 160 4.20 -8.04 -9.17
C ILE A 160 3.22 -9.08 -9.73
N GLN A 161 3.67 -10.32 -9.93
CA GLN A 161 2.78 -11.44 -10.29
C GLN A 161 2.15 -12.08 -9.05
N SER A 162 2.93 -12.24 -7.99
CA SER A 162 2.48 -12.76 -6.71
C SER A 162 3.34 -12.18 -5.59
N ALA A 163 2.77 -12.02 -4.40
CA ALA A 163 3.48 -11.57 -3.21
C ALA A 163 2.90 -12.19 -1.94
N SER A 164 3.80 -12.53 -1.03
CA SER A 164 3.57 -12.94 0.34
C SER A 164 4.52 -12.16 1.26
N GLU A 165 4.49 -12.40 2.56
CA GLU A 165 5.35 -11.71 3.53
C GLU A 165 6.85 -12.01 3.34
N SER A 166 7.19 -13.18 2.77
CA SER A 166 8.57 -13.66 2.64
C SER A 166 9.00 -14.02 1.22
N GLU A 167 8.09 -14.03 0.26
CA GLU A 167 8.36 -14.38 -1.13
C GLU A 167 7.50 -13.55 -2.08
N ALA A 168 8.08 -13.09 -3.19
CA ALA A 168 7.35 -12.41 -4.26
C ALA A 168 7.92 -12.78 -5.63
N VAL A 169 7.05 -12.90 -6.63
CA VAL A 169 7.43 -13.12 -8.03
C VAL A 169 7.21 -11.83 -8.80
N ILE A 170 8.27 -11.31 -9.41
CA ILE A 170 8.30 -10.04 -10.11
C ILE A 170 8.61 -10.30 -11.59
N MET A 171 7.79 -9.76 -12.49
CA MET A 171 8.11 -9.68 -13.92
C MET A 171 8.79 -8.35 -14.20
N LEU A 172 9.95 -8.36 -14.84
CA LEU A 172 10.69 -7.17 -15.24
C LEU A 172 10.92 -7.17 -16.75
N PHE A 173 10.84 -5.99 -17.34
CA PHE A 173 11.28 -5.70 -18.69
C PHE A 173 12.50 -4.80 -18.57
N VAL A 174 13.64 -5.30 -19.04
CA VAL A 174 14.93 -4.65 -18.88
C VAL A 174 15.57 -4.51 -20.25
N ASP A 175 15.98 -3.30 -20.57
CA ASP A 175 16.80 -3.04 -21.73
C ASP A 175 18.26 -2.98 -21.26
N ALA A 176 19.15 -3.68 -21.96
CA ALA A 176 20.59 -3.69 -21.70
C ALA A 176 21.32 -3.10 -22.90
N GLU A 177 22.03 -1.99 -22.68
CA GLU A 177 22.89 -1.38 -23.67
C GLU A 177 24.28 -2.05 -23.63
N ILE A 178 24.60 -2.81 -24.67
CA ILE A 178 25.83 -3.60 -24.76
C ILE A 178 26.79 -2.97 -25.78
N THR A 179 28.04 -2.80 -25.36
CA THR A 179 29.17 -2.39 -26.21
C THR A 179 30.33 -3.36 -26.02
N ASN A 180 31.08 -3.63 -27.09
CA ASN A 180 32.28 -4.47 -27.02
C ASN A 180 33.30 -4.08 -28.11
N ILE A 181 34.45 -4.73 -28.13
CA ILE A 181 35.51 -4.40 -29.12
C ILE A 181 35.12 -4.64 -30.57
N THR A 182 34.19 -5.56 -30.86
CA THR A 182 33.78 -5.89 -32.24
C THR A 182 32.63 -5.03 -32.72
N ASN A 183 31.83 -4.49 -31.81
CA ASN A 183 30.69 -3.62 -32.06
C ASN A 183 30.76 -2.42 -31.10
N PRO A 184 31.48 -1.35 -31.50
CA PRO A 184 31.63 -0.16 -30.67
C PRO A 184 30.36 0.71 -30.60
N GLN A 185 29.42 0.53 -31.54
CA GLN A 185 28.09 1.14 -31.43
C GLN A 185 27.24 0.37 -30.41
N PRO A 186 26.59 1.08 -29.46
CA PRO A 186 25.75 0.41 -28.48
C PRO A 186 24.55 -0.31 -29.11
N ARG A 187 24.37 -1.58 -28.72
CA ARG A 187 23.22 -2.39 -29.09
C ARG A 187 22.30 -2.56 -27.89
N ILE A 188 21.02 -2.25 -28.07
CA ILE A 188 20.00 -2.52 -27.05
C ILE A 188 19.55 -3.97 -27.16
N ASP A 189 19.69 -4.72 -26.06
CA ASP A 189 19.12 -6.05 -25.88
C ASP A 189 17.91 -5.95 -24.94
N ARG A 190 16.77 -6.52 -25.33
CA ARG A 190 15.51 -6.39 -24.58
C ARG A 190 15.18 -7.69 -23.90
N ASN A 191 15.33 -7.71 -22.59
CA ASN A 191 15.16 -8.88 -21.76
C ASN A 191 13.85 -8.82 -20.99
N ARG A 192 13.12 -9.94 -21.00
CA ARG A 192 12.00 -10.18 -20.07
C ARG A 192 12.52 -11.12 -19.00
N ILE A 193 12.42 -10.70 -17.74
CA ILE A 193 12.98 -11.42 -16.61
C ILE A 193 11.85 -11.74 -15.63
N LEU A 194 11.68 -13.01 -15.30
CA LEU A 194 10.84 -13.43 -14.19
C LEU A 194 11.74 -13.74 -12.99
N MET A 195 11.59 -12.96 -11.93
CA MET A 195 12.46 -12.99 -10.76
C MET A 195 11.66 -13.39 -9.53
N THR A 196 12.09 -14.47 -8.87
CA THR A 196 11.57 -14.84 -7.55
C THR A 196 12.45 -14.22 -6.49
N MET A 197 11.86 -13.35 -5.68
CA MET A 197 12.49 -12.68 -4.55
C MET A 197 12.10 -13.40 -3.27
N GLN A 198 13.07 -13.64 -2.39
CA GLN A 198 12.88 -14.22 -1.07
C GLN A 198 13.45 -13.29 0.00
N LYS A 199 12.72 -13.14 1.10
CA LYS A 199 13.14 -12.33 2.24
C LYS A 199 14.00 -13.18 3.17
N VAL A 200 15.29 -12.87 3.27
CA VAL A 200 16.27 -13.53 4.13
C VAL A 200 16.91 -12.47 5.03
N ASP A 201 16.88 -12.67 6.34
CA ASP A 201 17.41 -11.72 7.33
C ASP A 201 16.95 -10.26 7.10
N ASN A 202 15.66 -10.12 6.79
CA ASN A 202 15.00 -8.85 6.47
C ASN A 202 15.49 -8.13 5.18
N HIS A 203 16.22 -8.83 4.32
CA HIS A 203 16.62 -8.37 2.99
C HIS A 203 15.95 -9.19 1.89
N TRP A 204 15.50 -8.52 0.82
CA TRP A 204 14.97 -9.19 -0.36
C TRP A 204 16.12 -9.59 -1.29
N LEU A 205 16.28 -10.89 -1.52
CA LEU A 205 17.31 -11.49 -2.36
C LEU A 205 16.66 -12.29 -3.50
N ALA A 206 17.29 -12.32 -4.67
CA ALA A 206 16.81 -13.14 -5.78
C ALA A 206 17.15 -14.61 -5.55
N SER A 207 16.13 -15.45 -5.39
CA SER A 207 16.28 -16.91 -5.25
C SER A 207 16.23 -17.63 -6.60
N LYS A 208 15.53 -17.04 -7.58
CA LYS A 208 15.38 -17.58 -8.94
C LYS A 208 15.29 -16.45 -9.96
N VAL A 209 15.89 -16.65 -11.13
CA VAL A 209 15.80 -15.74 -12.28
C VAL A 209 15.58 -16.57 -13.55
N GLU A 210 14.54 -16.24 -14.31
CA GLU A 210 14.17 -16.92 -15.54
C GLU A 210 13.99 -15.91 -16.68
N LEU A 211 14.29 -16.36 -17.92
CA LEU A 211 14.17 -15.57 -19.15
C LEU A 211 13.10 -16.23 -20.04
N PRO A 212 11.80 -15.96 -19.82
CA PRO A 212 10.69 -16.58 -20.55
C PRO A 212 10.47 -16.00 -21.94
#